data_AF-A0A964R3R8-F1
#
_entry.id   AF-A0A964R3R8-F1
#
_cell.length_a   1.000
_cell.length_b   1.000
_cell.length_c   1.000
_cell.angle_alpha   90.00
_cell.angle_beta   90.00
_cell.angle_gamma   90.00
#
_symmetry.space_group_name_H-M   'P 1'
#
loop_
_entity.id
_entity.type
_entity.pdbx_description
1 polymer ?
#
loop_
_entity_poly.entity_id
_entity_poly.type
_entity_poly.pdbx_seq_one_letter_code
_entity_poly.pdbx_strand_id
1 'polypeptide(L)'
;MVDSFEENVGKGIPLGNLTSQLFANIYLDKLDQYVKRILRVKNYLRYTDDFILLSPDREELERVLPLIRDFLFRDLNLDLHPTKVSFRKWHQGVDFLGYVHFPYHRVLRTKTKKRMIRKLRNRKEAFEAGDIDEDELRQTVASYLGVLSHSRNRGLAKQIRKDFLPHKHSTIKPI
;
A
#
# COMPACT_ATOMS: atom_id res chain seq x y z
N MET A 1 -15.86 -12.91 14.51
CA MET A 1 -14.77 -13.43 15.36
C MET A 1 -13.49 -12.90 14.75
N VAL A 2 -12.85 -11.92 15.40
CA VAL A 2 -11.65 -11.26 14.88
C VAL A 2 -10.46 -12.03 15.43
N ASP A 3 -9.75 -12.74 14.56
CA ASP A 3 -8.56 -13.49 14.93
C ASP A 3 -7.47 -12.52 15.41
N SER A 4 -7.17 -12.58 16.70
CA SER A 4 -6.01 -11.89 17.28
C SER A 4 -4.77 -12.71 16.97
N PHE A 5 -3.86 -12.14 16.19
CA PHE A 5 -2.51 -12.67 16.06
C PHE A 5 -1.77 -12.40 17.38
N GLU A 6 -1.81 -13.35 18.32
CA GLU A 6 -0.94 -13.39 19.49
C GLU A 6 0.36 -14.12 19.10
N GLU A 7 1.42 -13.38 18.82
CA GLU A 7 2.77 -13.97 18.64
C GLU A 7 3.52 -14.07 19.99
N ASN A 8 3.02 -13.41 21.06
CA ASN A 8 3.49 -13.57 22.44
C ASN A 8 2.39 -13.15 23.44
N VAL A 9 2.25 -13.91 24.55
CA VAL A 9 1.32 -13.62 25.64
C VAL A 9 1.58 -12.21 26.20
N GLY A 10 0.58 -11.33 26.13
CA GLY A 10 0.61 -9.98 26.73
C GLY A 10 1.16 -8.85 25.86
N LYS A 11 1.52 -9.09 24.59
CA LYS A 11 1.90 -8.03 23.64
C LYS A 11 1.10 -8.16 22.35
N GLY A 12 0.17 -7.23 22.14
CA GLY A 12 -0.60 -7.13 20.89
C GLY A 12 -1.84 -6.27 21.09
N ILE A 13 -2.03 -5.28 20.22
CA ILE A 13 -3.32 -4.62 20.10
C ILE A 13 -4.15 -5.47 19.13
N PRO A 14 -5.41 -5.85 19.44
CA PRO A 14 -6.23 -6.66 18.56
C PRO A 14 -6.37 -5.97 17.19
N LEU A 15 -5.79 -6.58 16.14
CA LEU A 15 -5.82 -6.08 14.76
C LEU A 15 -7.19 -6.32 14.14
N GLY A 16 -8.13 -5.39 14.41
CA GLY A 16 -9.44 -5.41 13.75
C GLY A 16 -10.45 -4.39 14.27
N ASN A 17 -10.10 -3.55 15.24
CA ASN A 17 -10.95 -2.48 15.72
C ASN A 17 -10.38 -1.11 15.33
N LEU A 18 -11.25 -0.15 14.97
CA LEU A 18 -10.88 1.25 14.67
C LEU A 18 -10.04 1.86 15.81
N THR A 19 -10.35 1.48 17.04
CA THR A 19 -9.62 1.88 18.25
C THR A 19 -8.15 1.46 18.19
N SER A 20 -7.85 0.27 17.67
CA SER A 20 -6.49 -0.26 17.59
C SER A 20 -5.61 0.56 16.64
N GLN A 21 -6.17 1.02 15.53
CA GLN A 21 -5.46 1.90 14.60
C GLN A 21 -5.21 3.28 15.20
N LEU A 22 -6.18 3.80 15.97
CA LEU A 22 -6.02 5.07 16.69
C LEU A 22 -4.93 4.95 17.77
N PHE A 23 -4.94 3.89 18.56
CA PHE A 23 -3.93 3.65 19.59
C PHE A 23 -2.53 3.53 18.99
N ALA A 24 -2.35 2.83 17.87
CA ALA A 24 -1.06 2.77 17.17
C ALA A 24 -0.57 4.17 16.75
N ASN A 25 -1.47 5.01 16.23
CA ASN A 25 -1.11 6.37 15.84
C ASN A 25 -0.70 7.26 17.01
N ILE A 26 -1.42 7.18 18.14
CA ILE A 26 -1.10 7.92 19.38
C ILE A 26 0.23 7.40 19.96
N TYR A 27 0.43 6.09 19.95
CA TYR A 27 1.64 5.46 20.46
C TYR A 27 2.89 5.92 19.69
N LEU A 28 2.78 5.96 18.36
CA LEU A 28 3.86 6.39 17.47
C LEU A 28 4.02 7.92 17.37
N ASP A 29 3.12 8.74 17.94
CA ASP A 29 3.32 10.21 17.98
C ASP A 29 4.63 10.57 18.69
N LYS A 30 5.02 9.82 19.73
CA LYS A 30 6.31 10.01 20.41
C LYS A 30 7.50 9.88 19.45
N LEU A 31 7.43 8.94 18.50
CA LEU A 31 8.44 8.80 17.46
C LEU A 31 8.45 10.04 16.54
N ASP A 32 7.27 10.52 16.13
CA ASP A 32 7.15 11.69 15.28
C ASP A 32 7.80 12.93 15.93
N GLN A 33 7.53 13.13 17.23
CA GLN A 33 8.14 14.22 18.01
C GLN A 33 9.65 14.05 18.13
N TYR A 34 10.14 12.84 18.38
CA TYR A 34 11.57 12.56 18.46
C TYR A 34 12.28 12.87 17.12
N VAL A 35 11.74 12.37 16.00
CA VAL A 35 12.33 12.58 14.68
C VAL A 35 12.30 14.05 14.27
N LYS A 36 11.20 14.78 14.55
CA LYS A 36 11.05 16.18 14.15
C LYS A 36 11.74 17.18 15.06
N ARG A 37 11.69 16.99 16.38
CA ARG A 37 12.20 17.97 17.36
C ARG A 37 13.63 17.70 17.80
N ILE A 38 13.98 16.43 17.99
CA ILE A 38 15.30 16.02 18.50
C ILE A 38 16.25 15.79 17.33
N LEU A 39 15.91 14.87 16.43
CA LEU A 39 16.75 14.55 15.26
C LEU A 39 16.68 15.62 14.17
N ARG A 40 15.65 16.47 14.18
CA ARG A 40 15.42 17.58 13.25
C ARG A 40 15.43 17.15 11.78
N VAL A 41 14.95 15.94 11.49
CA VAL A 41 14.83 15.44 10.12
C VAL A 41 13.79 16.26 9.37
N LYS A 42 14.24 16.97 8.32
CA LYS A 42 13.39 17.90 7.56
C LYS A 42 12.24 17.17 6.88
N ASN A 43 12.53 16.10 6.13
CA ASN A 43 11.54 15.38 5.35
C ASN A 43 11.29 14.00 5.99
N TYR A 44 10.19 13.92 6.73
CA TYR A 44 9.72 12.71 7.38
C TYR A 44 8.24 12.56 7.07
N LEU A 45 7.85 11.37 6.64
CA LEU A 45 6.48 11.01 6.31
C LEU A 45 6.13 9.69 7.00
N ARG A 46 4.99 9.63 7.68
CA ARG A 46 4.48 8.41 8.32
C ARG A 46 3.06 8.13 7.86
N TYR A 47 2.75 6.86 7.67
CA TYR A 47 1.41 6.35 7.48
C TYR A 47 1.26 5.10 8.35
N THR A 48 0.48 5.21 9.43
CA THR A 48 0.35 4.15 10.44
C THR A 48 1.73 3.71 10.95
N ASP A 49 2.11 2.45 10.74
CA ASP A 49 3.39 1.88 11.19
C ASP A 49 4.51 2.08 10.16
N ASP A 50 4.18 2.39 8.91
CA ASP A 50 5.16 2.60 7.83
C ASP A 50 5.61 4.07 7.79
N PHE A 51 6.92 4.33 7.85
CA PHE A 51 7.48 5.68 7.73
C PHE A 51 8.66 5.74 6.77
N ILE A 52 8.90 6.94 6.23
CA ILE A 52 9.95 7.25 5.26
C ILE A 52 10.66 8.53 5.68
N LEU A 53 11.99 8.49 5.63
CA LEU A 53 12.86 9.66 5.75
C LEU A 53 13.46 9.98 4.38
N LEU A 54 13.48 11.26 4.01
CA LEU A 54 14.10 11.71 2.76
C LEU A 54 15.19 12.72 3.08
N SER A 55 16.42 12.43 2.67
CA SER A 55 17.54 13.37 2.75
C SER A 55 18.31 13.36 1.43
N PRO A 56 18.87 14.51 0.99
CA PRO A 56 19.87 14.54 -0.07
C PRO A 56 21.19 13.86 0.35
N ASP A 57 21.45 13.73 1.65
CA ASP A 57 22.65 13.10 2.21
C ASP A 57 22.32 11.69 2.74
N ARG A 58 23.01 10.69 2.20
CA ARG A 58 22.86 9.31 2.65
C ARG A 58 23.48 9.10 4.03
N GLU A 59 24.57 9.79 4.34
CA GLU A 59 25.27 9.65 5.62
C GLU A 59 24.41 10.16 6.79
N GLU A 60 23.63 11.23 6.57
CA GLU A 60 22.59 11.66 7.52
C GLU A 60 21.59 10.52 7.83
N LEU A 61 21.09 9.83 6.81
CA LEU A 61 20.13 8.74 7.01
C LEU A 61 20.75 7.53 7.73
N GLU A 62 22.00 7.21 7.40
CA GLU A 62 22.75 6.13 8.05
C GLU A 62 23.06 6.46 9.52
N ARG A 63 23.30 7.74 9.86
CA ARG A 63 23.45 8.20 11.25
C ARG A 63 22.14 8.22 12.03
N VAL A 64 21.03 8.57 11.39
CA VAL A 64 19.72 8.69 12.04
C VAL A 64 19.07 7.34 12.31
N LEU A 65 19.24 6.36 11.41
CA LEU A 65 18.64 5.04 11.53
C LEU A 65 18.90 4.33 12.88
N PRO A 66 20.14 4.23 13.41
CA PRO A 66 20.39 3.60 14.70
C PRO A 66 19.74 4.37 15.85
N LEU A 67 19.71 5.71 15.81
CA LEU A 67 19.06 6.54 16.83
C LEU A 67 17.54 6.29 16.90
N ILE A 68 16.90 6.16 15.74
CA ILE A 68 15.48 5.80 15.65
C ILE A 68 15.26 4.38 16.19
N ARG A 69 16.12 3.42 15.83
CA ARG A 69 16.02 2.04 16.31
C ARG A 69 16.13 1.97 17.84
N ASP A 70 17.09 2.68 18.42
CA ASP A 70 17.30 2.72 19.86
C ASP A 70 16.12 3.36 20.59
N PHE A 71 15.57 4.45 20.06
CA PHE A 71 14.38 5.09 20.62
C PHE A 71 13.16 4.14 20.56
N LEU A 72 12.94 3.48 19.42
CA LEU A 72 11.85 2.51 19.27
C LEU A 72 11.98 1.38 20.29
N PHE A 73 13.18 0.84 20.48
CA PHE A 73 13.42 -0.25 21.43
C PHE A 73 13.25 0.19 22.89
N ARG A 74 13.85 1.32 23.27
CA ARG A 74 13.90 1.77 24.68
C ARG A 74 12.59 2.42 25.15
N ASP A 75 12.04 3.32 24.35
CA ASP A 75 10.90 4.15 24.75
C ASP A 75 9.56 3.56 24.34
N LEU A 76 9.55 2.79 23.24
CA LEU A 76 8.34 2.19 22.66
C LEU A 76 8.34 0.66 22.65
N ASN A 77 9.39 -0.01 23.13
CA ASN A 77 9.47 -1.48 23.17
C ASN A 77 9.13 -2.13 21.80
N LEU A 78 9.52 -1.45 20.72
CA LEU A 78 9.29 -1.84 19.33
C LEU A 78 10.61 -2.11 18.63
N ASP A 79 10.65 -3.14 17.80
CA ASP A 79 11.81 -3.50 17.00
C ASP A 79 11.59 -3.22 15.51
N LEU A 80 12.58 -2.58 14.88
CA LEU A 80 12.60 -2.46 13.43
C LEU A 80 13.08 -3.75 12.80
N HIS A 81 12.24 -4.34 11.95
CA HIS A 81 12.60 -5.54 11.23
C HIS A 81 13.82 -5.27 10.30
N PRO A 82 14.96 -5.96 10.49
CA PRO A 82 16.23 -5.61 9.84
C PRO A 82 16.17 -5.69 8.32
N THR A 83 15.37 -6.59 7.76
CA THR A 83 15.22 -6.76 6.31
C THR A 83 14.18 -5.84 5.66
N LYS A 84 13.33 -5.16 6.45
CA LYS A 84 12.31 -4.24 5.91
C LYS A 84 12.84 -2.81 5.76
N VAL A 85 13.95 -2.49 6.42
CA VAL A 85 14.64 -1.20 6.24
C VAL A 85 15.44 -1.25 4.93
N SER A 86 15.22 -0.28 4.05
CA SER A 86 15.96 -0.18 2.79
C SER A 86 16.31 1.25 2.44
N PHE A 87 17.57 1.49 2.09
CA PHE A 87 18.01 2.75 1.48
C PHE A 87 17.81 2.67 -0.03
N ARG A 88 17.10 3.65 -0.59
CA ARG A 88 16.85 3.75 -2.03
C ARG A 88 17.12 5.15 -2.51
N LYS A 89 17.69 5.27 -3.70
CA LYS A 89 17.81 6.57 -4.37
C LYS A 89 16.45 6.97 -4.92
N TRP A 90 16.17 8.27 -4.90
CA TRP A 90 14.91 8.84 -5.39
C TRP A 90 14.55 8.38 -6.82
N HIS A 91 15.54 8.31 -7.72
CA HIS A 91 15.34 7.89 -9.10
C HIS A 91 15.04 6.38 -9.27
N GLN A 92 15.34 5.54 -8.27
CA GLN A 92 15.02 4.10 -8.30
C GLN A 92 13.56 3.81 -7.95
N GLY A 93 12.83 4.83 -7.50
CA GLY A 93 11.45 4.71 -7.07
C GLY A 93 11.33 4.30 -5.60
N VAL A 94 10.41 4.94 -4.89
CA VAL A 94 10.12 4.69 -3.47
C VAL A 94 8.78 3.98 -3.36
N ASP A 95 8.79 2.76 -2.80
CA ASP A 95 7.58 1.97 -2.55
C ASP A 95 6.88 2.49 -1.30
N PHE A 96 5.70 3.10 -1.48
CA PHE A 96 4.91 3.66 -0.40
C PHE A 96 3.41 3.60 -0.72
N LEU A 97 2.63 3.05 0.22
CA LEU A 97 1.17 2.94 0.15
C LEU A 97 0.63 2.25 -1.12
N GLY A 98 1.33 1.19 -1.56
CA GLY A 98 0.89 0.39 -2.71
C GLY A 98 1.23 1.00 -4.08
N TYR A 99 1.91 2.14 -4.10
CA TYR A 99 2.48 2.76 -5.29
C TYR A 99 4.01 2.84 -5.18
N VAL A 100 4.67 2.86 -6.33
CA VAL A 100 6.08 3.21 -6.44
C VAL A 100 6.14 4.62 -7.00
N HIS A 101 6.68 5.54 -6.21
CA HIS A 101 6.79 6.97 -6.53
C HIS A 101 8.14 7.24 -7.19
N PHE A 102 8.11 7.76 -8.40
CA PHE A 102 9.27 8.26 -9.15
C PHE A 102 9.22 9.79 -9.19
N PRO A 103 10.33 10.47 -9.54
CA PRO A 103 10.38 11.94 -9.56
C PRO A 103 9.25 12.62 -10.35
N TYR A 104 8.84 12.02 -11.47
CA TYR A 104 7.89 12.63 -12.42
C TYR A 104 6.58 11.84 -12.60
N HIS A 105 6.44 10.70 -11.93
CA HIS A 105 5.26 9.86 -12.07
C HIS A 105 5.16 8.84 -10.93
N ARG A 106 3.99 8.22 -10.79
CA ARG A 106 3.78 7.09 -9.87
C ARG A 106 3.19 5.90 -10.60
N VAL A 107 3.62 4.71 -10.23
CA VAL A 107 3.14 3.45 -10.80
C VAL A 107 2.61 2.55 -9.70
N LEU A 108 1.66 1.69 -10.04
CA LEU A 108 1.15 0.68 -9.11
C LEU A 108 2.25 -0.34 -8.77
N ARG A 109 2.39 -0.69 -7.49
CA ARG A 109 3.34 -1.71 -7.03
C ARG A 109 3.11 -3.04 -7.76
N THR A 110 4.18 -3.71 -8.18
CA THR A 110 4.10 -4.97 -8.94
C THR A 110 3.25 -6.04 -8.26
N LYS A 111 3.37 -6.18 -6.93
CA LYS A 111 2.54 -7.12 -6.14
C LYS A 111 1.05 -6.77 -6.23
N THR A 112 0.71 -5.48 -6.10
CA THR A 112 -0.66 -4.99 -6.22
C THR A 112 -1.20 -5.20 -7.63
N LYS A 113 -0.40 -4.91 -8.66
CA LYS A 113 -0.74 -5.18 -10.07
C LYS A 113 -1.04 -6.66 -10.29
N LYS A 114 -0.18 -7.57 -9.83
CA LYS A 114 -0.38 -9.02 -9.96
C LYS A 114 -1.66 -9.48 -9.25
N ARG A 115 -1.90 -9.00 -8.02
CA ARG A 115 -3.11 -9.33 -7.25
C ARG A 115 -4.38 -8.85 -7.95
N MET A 116 -4.36 -7.64 -8.49
CA MET A 116 -5.47 -7.06 -9.26
C MET A 116 -5.77 -7.89 -10.50
N ILE A 117 -4.77 -8.21 -11.32
CA ILE A 117 -4.96 -9.04 -12.53
C ILE A 117 -5.50 -10.42 -12.18
N ARG A 118 -4.99 -11.06 -11.11
CA ARG A 118 -5.53 -12.34 -10.64
C ARG A 118 -7.01 -12.24 -10.27
N LYS A 119 -7.40 -11.21 -9.51
CA LYS A 119 -8.82 -11.00 -9.13
C LYS A 119 -9.72 -10.74 -10.34
N LEU A 120 -9.26 -9.94 -11.29
CA LEU A 120 -9.99 -9.67 -12.53
C LEU A 120 -10.20 -10.95 -13.35
N ARG A 121 -9.19 -11.81 -13.44
CA ARG A 121 -9.30 -13.11 -14.13
C ARG A 121 -10.32 -14.02 -13.46
N ASN A 122 -10.23 -14.19 -12.14
CA ASN A 122 -11.19 -15.01 -11.40
C ASN A 122 -12.63 -14.50 -11.53
N ARG A 123 -12.84 -13.17 -11.55
CA ARG A 123 -14.17 -12.57 -11.76
C ARG A 123 -14.67 -12.78 -13.18
N LYS A 124 -13.79 -12.73 -14.18
CA LYS A 124 -14.16 -13.05 -15.56
C LYS A 124 -14.54 -14.53 -15.71
N GLU A 125 -13.79 -15.44 -15.11
CA GLU A 125 -14.11 -16.87 -15.08
C GLU A 125 -15.48 -17.12 -14.43
N ALA A 126 -15.79 -16.44 -13.32
CA ALA A 126 -17.11 -16.51 -12.68
C ALA A 126 -18.24 -15.97 -13.58
N PHE A 127 -17.99 -14.91 -14.35
CA PHE A 127 -18.97 -14.39 -15.33
C PHE A 127 -19.19 -15.39 -16.47
N GLU A 128 -18.12 -16.00 -17.00
CA GLU A 128 -18.21 -17.02 -18.06
C GLU A 128 -18.91 -18.29 -17.57
N ALA A 129 -18.81 -18.62 -16.28
CA ALA A 129 -19.54 -19.71 -15.64
C ALA A 129 -21.00 -19.37 -15.32
N GLY A 130 -21.40 -18.10 -15.41
CA GLY A 130 -22.75 -17.62 -15.07
C GLY A 130 -23.00 -17.38 -13.58
N ASP A 131 -21.94 -17.39 -12.75
CA ASP A 131 -22.04 -17.19 -11.30
C ASP A 131 -22.27 -15.71 -10.92
N ILE A 132 -21.91 -14.78 -11.80
CA ILE A 132 -22.09 -13.33 -11.63
C ILE A 132 -22.62 -12.72 -12.93
N ASP A 133 -23.35 -11.61 -12.81
CA ASP A 133 -23.85 -10.88 -13.97
C ASP A 133 -22.82 -9.90 -14.57
N GLU A 134 -23.18 -9.32 -15.71
CA GLU A 134 -22.34 -8.35 -16.40
C GLU A 134 -22.10 -7.08 -15.57
N ASP A 135 -23.09 -6.66 -14.78
CA ASP A 135 -23.01 -5.44 -13.98
C ASP A 135 -22.01 -5.59 -12.83
N GLU A 136 -21.99 -6.74 -12.15
CA GLU A 136 -20.98 -7.09 -11.15
C GLU A 136 -19.55 -7.09 -11.72
N LEU A 137 -19.39 -7.65 -12.92
CA LEU A 137 -18.10 -7.65 -13.62
C LEU A 137 -17.68 -6.20 -13.96
N ARG A 138 -18.59 -5.40 -14.52
CA ARG A 138 -18.35 -3.99 -14.86
C ARG A 138 -18.00 -3.16 -13.63
N GLN A 139 -18.72 -3.32 -12.51
CA GLN A 139 -18.42 -2.63 -11.25
C GLN A 139 -17.02 -2.98 -10.74
N THR A 140 -16.64 -4.26 -10.79
CA THR A 140 -15.30 -4.71 -10.38
C THR A 140 -14.22 -4.08 -11.27
N VAL A 141 -14.42 -4.08 -12.59
CA VAL A 141 -13.48 -3.46 -13.54
C VAL A 141 -13.39 -1.94 -13.32
N ALA A 142 -14.53 -1.26 -13.11
CA ALA A 142 -14.59 0.18 -12.88
C ALA A 142 -13.83 0.58 -11.61
N SER A 143 -14.00 -0.19 -10.53
CA SER A 143 -13.26 0.00 -9.27
C SER A 143 -11.74 -0.03 -9.49
N TYR A 144 -11.24 -1.03 -10.21
CA TYR A 144 -9.80 -1.12 -10.52
C TYR A 144 -9.31 -0.04 -11.50
N LEU A 145 -10.15 0.38 -12.45
CA LEU A 145 -9.82 1.51 -13.33
C LEU A 145 -9.70 2.83 -12.54
N GLY A 146 -10.51 3.03 -11.50
CA GLY A 146 -10.39 4.16 -10.58
C GLY A 146 -9.06 4.17 -9.81
N VAL A 147 -8.58 3.00 -9.37
CA VAL A 147 -7.25 2.88 -8.74
C VAL A 147 -6.14 3.22 -9.74
N LEU A 148 -6.30 2.79 -11.00
CA LEU A 148 -5.32 3.03 -12.05
C LEU A 148 -5.31 4.46 -12.59
N SER A 149 -6.42 5.20 -12.51
CA SER A 149 -6.50 6.60 -12.98
C SER A 149 -5.51 7.50 -12.25
N HIS A 150 -5.20 7.16 -11.00
CA HIS A 150 -4.22 7.84 -10.18
C HIS A 150 -2.78 7.50 -10.59
N SER A 151 -2.51 6.48 -11.41
CA SER A 151 -1.16 6.07 -11.82
C SER A 151 -0.87 6.36 -13.30
N ARG A 152 0.40 6.53 -13.67
CA ARG A 152 0.81 6.70 -15.08
C ARG A 152 0.80 5.36 -15.85
N ASN A 153 -0.27 4.59 -15.69
CA ASN A 153 -0.46 3.25 -16.28
C ASN A 153 -1.57 3.24 -17.35
N ARG A 154 -1.55 4.23 -18.26
CA ARG A 154 -2.57 4.33 -19.32
C ARG A 154 -2.64 3.09 -20.21
N GLY A 155 -1.49 2.44 -20.47
CA GLY A 155 -1.44 1.18 -21.23
C GLY A 155 -2.15 0.03 -20.53
N LEU A 156 -1.93 -0.14 -19.22
CA LEU A 156 -2.57 -1.19 -18.43
C LEU A 156 -4.08 -0.98 -18.32
N ALA A 157 -4.54 0.27 -18.17
CA ALA A 157 -5.96 0.57 -18.14
C ALA A 157 -6.65 0.23 -19.47
N LYS A 158 -5.99 0.52 -20.62
CA LYS A 158 -6.49 0.12 -21.95
C LYS A 158 -6.55 -1.39 -22.10
N GLN A 159 -5.50 -2.10 -21.67
CA GLN A 159 -5.46 -3.56 -21.70
C GLN A 159 -6.60 -4.16 -20.87
N ILE A 160 -6.81 -3.68 -19.64
CA ILE A 160 -7.87 -4.21 -18.77
C ILE A 160 -9.26 -4.01 -19.39
N ARG A 161 -9.52 -2.84 -19.98
CA ARG A 161 -10.79 -2.59 -20.69
C ARG A 161 -10.99 -3.55 -21.86
N LYS A 162 -9.92 -3.90 -22.58
CA LYS A 162 -10.00 -4.83 -23.71
C LYS A 162 -10.20 -6.28 -23.26
N ASP A 163 -9.46 -6.70 -22.23
CA ASP A 163 -9.35 -8.12 -21.87
C ASP A 163 -10.47 -8.60 -20.94
N PHE A 164 -11.10 -7.70 -20.18
CA PHE A 164 -12.05 -8.05 -19.11
C PHE A 164 -13.45 -7.43 -19.23
N LEU A 165 -13.69 -6.50 -20.16
CA LEU A 165 -15.06 -6.06 -20.45
C LEU A 165 -15.61 -6.86 -21.62
N PRO A 166 -16.87 -7.32 -21.56
CA PRO A 166 -17.51 -7.92 -22.72
C PRO A 166 -17.55 -6.90 -23.86
N HIS A 167 -17.16 -7.32 -25.05
CA HIS A 167 -17.39 -6.53 -26.26
C HIS A 167 -18.90 -6.47 -26.49
N LYS A 168 -19.41 -5.29 -26.90
CA LYS A 168 -20.82 -5.17 -27.31
C LYS A 168 -21.10 -6.18 -28.43
N HIS A 169 -21.59 -7.35 -28.11
CA HIS A 169 -22.39 -8.10 -29.05
C HIS A 169 -23.72 -7.37 -29.15
N SER A 170 -23.89 -6.74 -30.30
CA SER A 170 -25.16 -6.26 -30.82
C SER A 170 -26.18 -7.40 -30.78
N THR A 171 -26.88 -7.55 -29.66
CA THR A 171 -28.16 -8.27 -29.65
C THR A 171 -29.22 -7.29 -30.16
N ILE A 172 -29.26 -7.13 -31.49
CA ILE A 172 -30.51 -6.76 -32.15
C ILE A 172 -31.41 -7.98 -31.95
N LYS A 173 -32.39 -7.89 -31.05
CA LYS A 173 -33.55 -8.79 -31.10
C LYS A 173 -34.40 -8.33 -32.27
N PRO A 174 -34.55 -9.10 -33.36
CA PRO A 174 -35.62 -8.84 -34.31
C PRO A 174 -36.97 -9.09 -33.61
N ILE A 175 -37.92 -8.23 -33.97
CA ILE A 175 -39.31 -8.17 -33.50
C ILE A 175 -40.04 -9.48 -33.79
#